data_AF-A0A368YEC0-F1
#
_entry.id   AF-A0A368YEC0-F1
#
_cell.length_a   1.000
_cell.length_b   1.000
_cell.length_c   1.000
_cell.angle_alpha   90.00
_cell.angle_beta   90.00
_cell.angle_gamma   90.00
#
_symmetry.space_group_name_H-M   'P 1'
#
loop_
_entity.id
_entity.type
_entity.pdbx_description
1 polymer ?
#
loop_
_entity_poly.entity_id
_entity_poly.type
_entity_poly.pdbx_seq_one_letter_code
_entity_poly.pdbx_strand_id
1 'polypeptide(L)' 'MELQERPRANDIGLPDASRHIIRDMILLALDATESPNLPEANRIEARAALAEALDTMEGRA' A
#
# COMPACT_ATOMS: atom_id res chain seq x y z
N MET A 1 -4.32 14.52 37.46
CA MET A 1 -5.03 14.01 36.28
C MET A 1 -4.09 14.16 35.11
N GLU A 2 -3.44 13.07 34.70
CA GLU A 2 -2.54 13.09 33.55
C GLU A 2 -3.38 12.99 32.28
N LEU A 3 -3.21 13.98 31.40
CA LEU A 3 -3.86 14.03 30.10
C LEU A 3 -3.21 12.97 29.23
N GLN A 4 -3.90 11.85 29.00
CA GLN A 4 -3.48 10.84 28.03
C GLN A 4 -3.37 11.51 26.65
N GLU A 5 -2.13 11.60 26.16
CA GLU A 5 -1.86 12.11 24.82
C GLU A 5 -2.56 11.20 23.80
N ARG A 6 -3.42 11.81 22.98
CA ARG A 6 -4.07 11.09 21.88
C ARG A 6 -3.00 10.67 20.88
N PRO A 7 -2.90 9.39 20.51
CA PRO A 7 -1.96 8.97 19.48
C PRO A 7 -2.22 9.78 18.21
N ARG A 8 -1.18 10.45 17.70
CA ARG A 8 -1.28 11.19 16.46
C ARG A 8 -1.58 10.20 15.35
N ALA A 9 -2.47 10.57 14.43
CA ALA A 9 -2.91 9.71 13.33
C ALA A 9 -1.77 9.20 12.40
N ASN A 10 -0.55 9.75 12.54
CA ASN A 10 0.64 9.33 11.79
C ASN A 10 1.55 8.35 12.54
N ASP A 11 1.22 7.97 13.78
CA ASP A 11 2.07 7.12 14.63
C ASP A 11 1.61 5.65 14.68
N ILE A 12 0.64 5.28 13.84
CA ILE A 12 0.27 3.86 13.71
C ILE A 12 1.26 3.24 12.72
N GLY A 13 2.49 3.04 13.19
CA GLY A 13 3.37 2.05 12.60
C GLY A 13 2.58 0.75 12.57
N LEU A 14 2.07 0.38 11.39
CA LEU A 14 1.37 -0.88 11.20
C LEU A 14 2.25 -1.98 11.79
N PRO A 15 1.69 -2.87 12.64
CA PRO A 15 2.41 -4.05 13.10
C PRO A 15 3.04 -4.76 11.88
N ASP A 16 4.25 -5.31 12.03
CA ASP A 16 4.95 -5.90 10.89
C ASP A 16 4.11 -6.95 10.15
N ALA A 17 3.31 -7.73 10.88
CA ALA A 17 2.32 -8.65 10.29
C ALA A 17 1.31 -7.95 9.37
N SER A 18 0.80 -6.78 9.76
CA SER A 18 -0.11 -5.98 8.93
C SER A 18 0.60 -5.39 7.70
N ARG A 19 1.88 -5.02 7.82
CA ARG A 19 2.69 -4.58 6.67
C ARG A 19 2.89 -5.71 5.65
N HIS A 20 3.16 -6.92 6.11
CA HIS A 20 3.28 -8.09 5.23
C HIS A 20 1.97 -8.38 4.50
N ILE A 21 0.83 -8.34 5.20
CA ILE A 21 -0.48 -8.54 4.57
C ILE A 21 -0.75 -7.48 3.49
N ILE A 22 -0.50 -6.20 3.79
CA ILE A 22 -0.73 -5.12 2.81
C ILE A 22 0.22 -5.27 1.61
N ARG A 23 1.48 -5.63 1.85
CA ARG A 23 2.46 -5.91 0.79
C ARG A 23 1.99 -7.04 -0.12
N ASP A 24 1.54 -8.16 0.44
CA ASP A 24 1.04 -9.30 -0.32
C ASP A 24 -0.21 -8.94 -1.13
N MET A 25 -1.11 -8.13 -0.56
CA MET A 25 -2.28 -7.61 -1.28
C MET A 25 -1.90 -6.70 -2.46
N ILE A 26 -0.88 -5.84 -2.29
CA ILE A 26 -0.39 -4.97 -3.37
C ILE A 26 0.23 -5.80 -4.50
N LEU A 27 1.01 -6.83 -4.17
CA LEU A 27 1.58 -7.75 -5.16
C LEU A 27 0.49 -8.49 -5.95
N LEU A 28 -0.54 -9.01 -5.25
CA LEU A 28 -1.70 -9.63 -5.90
C LEU A 28 -2.44 -8.65 -6.83
N ALA A 29 -2.60 -7.40 -6.39
CA ALA A 29 -3.25 -6.36 -7.19
C ALA A 29 -2.42 -6.00 -8.43
N LEU A 30 -1.09 -5.96 -8.33
CA LEU A 30 -0.18 -5.75 -9.46
C LEU A 30 -0.35 -6.85 -10.51
N ASP A 31 -0.37 -8.11 -10.10
CA ASP A 31 -0.62 -9.24 -11.01
C ASP A 31 -2.00 -9.11 -11.68
N ALA A 32 -3.02 -8.66 -10.94
CA ALA A 32 -4.35 -8.44 -11.49
C ALA A 32 -4.40 -7.32 -12.55
N THR A 33 -3.48 -6.34 -12.49
CA THR A 33 -3.38 -5.31 -13.52
C THR A 33 -2.90 -5.86 -14.86
N GLU A 34 -2.27 -7.03 -14.92
CA GLU A 34 -1.87 -7.65 -16.18
C GLU A 34 -3.05 -8.32 -16.92
N SER A 35 -4.20 -8.45 -16.24
CA SER A 35 -5.40 -9.04 -16.81
C SER A 35 -5.90 -8.26 -18.04
N PRO A 36 -6.29 -8.94 -19.14
CA PRO A 36 -6.81 -8.29 -20.34
C PRO A 36 -8.21 -7.68 -20.16
N ASN A 37 -8.84 -7.87 -18.98
CA ASN A 37 -10.18 -7.39 -18.69
C ASN A 37 -10.26 -5.90 -18.33
N LEU A 38 -9.11 -5.24 -18.13
CA LEU A 38 -9.01 -3.81 -17.84
C LEU A 38 -8.60 -3.03 -19.10
N PRO A 39 -9.18 -1.83 -19.33
CA PRO A 39 -8.66 -0.92 -20.34
C PRO A 39 -7.18 -0.60 -20.11
N GLU A 40 -6.42 -0.44 -21.19
CA GLU A 40 -4.96 -0.24 -21.11
C GLU A 40 -4.55 0.93 -20.22
N ALA A 41 -5.24 2.07 -20.34
CA ALA A 41 -4.98 3.24 -19.49
C ALA A 41 -5.15 2.91 -18.00
N ASN A 42 -6.19 2.16 -17.64
CA ASN A 42 -6.46 1.78 -16.25
C ASN A 42 -5.42 0.79 -15.74
N ARG A 43 -4.88 -0.11 -16.60
CA ARG A 43 -3.77 -1.00 -16.23
C ARG A 43 -2.52 -0.21 -15.89
N ILE A 44 -2.16 0.74 -16.74
CA ILE A 44 -0.96 1.57 -16.58
C ILE A 44 -1.07 2.41 -15.30
N GLU A 45 -2.19 3.08 -15.09
CA GLU A 45 -2.41 3.95 -13.93
C GLU A 45 -2.44 3.14 -12.63
N ALA A 46 -3.18 2.02 -12.59
CA ALA A 46 -3.23 1.15 -11.43
C ALA A 46 -1.85 0.56 -11.10
N ARG A 47 -1.09 0.15 -12.12
CA ARG A 47 0.27 -0.39 -11.94
C ARG A 47 1.22 0.66 -11.38
N ALA A 48 1.16 1.90 -11.86
CA ALA A 48 2.00 2.99 -11.34
C ALA A 48 1.67 3.28 -9.86
N ALA A 49 0.39 3.41 -9.52
CA ALA A 49 -0.05 3.69 -8.16
C ALA A 49 0.30 2.56 -7.17
N LEU A 50 0.16 1.29 -7.60
CA LEU A 50 0.50 0.13 -6.77
C LEU A 50 2.01 -0.02 -6.57
N ALA A 51 2.81 0.27 -7.61
CA ALA A 51 4.28 0.28 -7.50
C ALA A 51 4.75 1.38 -6.53
N GLU A 52 4.21 2.59 -6.63
CA GLU A 52 4.50 3.70 -5.71
C GLU A 52 4.12 3.37 -4.26
N ALA A 53 2.99 2.70 -4.04
CA ALA A 53 2.57 2.25 -2.72
C ALA A 53 3.58 1.24 -2.13
N LEU A 54 4.07 0.30 -2.95
CA LEU A 54 5.07 -0.68 -2.52
C LEU A 54 6.41 -0.01 -2.18
N ASP A 55 6.86 0.91 -3.03
CA ASP A 55 8.08 1.70 -2.83
C ASP A 55 8.03 2.54 -1.54
N THR A 56 6.89 3.20 -1.30
CA THR A 56 6.62 3.95 -0.06
C THR A 56 6.66 3.04 1.17
N MET A 57 6.13 1.82 1.06
CA MET A 57 6.15 0.85 2.16
C MET A 57 7.53 0.24 2.41
N GLU A 58 8.34 0.03 1.36
CA GLU A 58 9.69 -0.50 1.46
C GLU A 58 10.73 0.59 1.83
N GLY A 59 10.30 1.86 1.96
CA GLY A 59 11.17 2.99 2.27
C GLY A 59 12.09 3.36 1.11
N ARG A 60 11.69 3.03 -0.12
CA ARG A 60 12.38 3.36 -1.36
C ARG A 60 11.63 4.55 -1.98
N ALA A 61 12.00 5.76 -1.60
CA ALA A 61 11.46 7.00 -2.19
C ALA A 61 12.58 7.80 -2.84
#